data_AF-A0A9L0IJ17-F1
#
_entry.id   AF-A0A9L0IJ17-F1
#
_cell.length_a   1.000
_cell.length_b   1.000
_cell.length_c   1.000
_cell.angle_alpha   90.00
_cell.angle_beta   90.00
_cell.angle_gamma   90.00
#
_symmetry.space_group_name_H-M   'P 1'
#
loop_
_entity.id
_entity.type
_entity.pdbx_description
1 polymer ?
#
loop_
_entity_poly.entity_id
_entity_poly.type
_entity_poly.pdbx_seq_one_letter_code
_entity_poly.pdbx_strand_id
1 'polypeptide(L)'
;MKAPGRLLLVILCSLGFSVVYVLLCCWACLPFCLDSCLDPHLSANFRPTVPGPLHFSGYSSVPDGKPLVRELCRSCAVVSSSGQMLGSGLGAQIDGAECVLRMNQAPTVGFEADVGRRSTLRVISHTSVPLLLRNYSYYFQQARDTLYVVWGQGRHMDRALGGRTYRMLLQLTKMYPGLQVFTFTERMMAYCDQVFQDETGKNRRQSGSFLSTGWFTMIVALELCEEIVVYGMVSDSYCRSGQPGPGWEGSWGGWEDRGPLRWPPTRGSRSCGVQGVWPS
;
A
#
# COMPACT_ATOMS: atom_id res chain seq x y z
N MET A 1 -27.24 49.88 -46.85
CA MET A 1 -25.84 49.54 -46.51
C MET A 1 -25.48 50.14 -45.16
N LYS A 2 -25.65 49.40 -44.05
CA LYS A 2 -25.27 49.83 -42.68
C LYS A 2 -25.26 48.61 -41.74
N ALA A 3 -24.45 47.61 -42.07
CA ALA A 3 -24.29 46.39 -41.27
C ALA A 3 -22.84 45.98 -40.91
N PRO A 4 -21.75 46.47 -41.55
CA PRO A 4 -20.41 45.93 -41.24
C PRO A 4 -19.80 46.49 -39.94
N GLY A 5 -20.18 47.69 -39.50
CA GLY A 5 -19.57 48.33 -38.32
C GLY A 5 -20.00 47.74 -36.97
N ARG A 6 -21.24 47.24 -36.84
CA ARG A 6 -21.72 46.65 -35.58
C ARG A 6 -21.13 45.28 -35.30
N LEU A 7 -20.92 44.48 -36.34
CA LEU A 7 -20.30 43.15 -36.19
C LEU A 7 -18.82 43.27 -35.81
N LEU A 8 -18.10 44.22 -36.41
CA LEU A 8 -16.70 44.46 -36.08
C LEU A 8 -16.52 44.93 -34.63
N LEU A 9 -17.42 45.80 -34.15
CA LEU A 9 -17.39 46.29 -32.77
C LEU A 9 -17.66 45.18 -31.75
N VAL A 10 -18.60 44.27 -32.02
CA VAL A 10 -18.89 43.13 -31.15
C VAL A 10 -17.71 42.16 -31.10
N ILE A 11 -17.06 41.90 -32.23
CA ILE A 11 -15.88 41.03 -32.28
C ILE A 11 -14.73 41.66 -31.49
N LEU A 12 -14.45 42.95 -31.68
CA LEU A 12 -13.41 43.66 -30.94
C LEU A 12 -13.67 43.71 -29.43
N CYS A 13 -14.93 43.93 -29.01
CA CYS A 13 -15.30 43.88 -27.59
C CYS A 13 -15.15 42.48 -26.99
N SER A 14 -15.51 41.42 -27.73
CA SER A 14 -15.38 40.04 -27.26
C SER A 14 -13.93 39.59 -27.11
N LEU A 15 -13.05 39.98 -28.06
CA LEU A 15 -11.61 39.74 -27.98
C LEU A 15 -10.97 40.52 -26.83
N GLY A 16 -11.35 41.78 -26.64
CA GLY A 16 -10.88 42.59 -25.51
C GLY A 16 -11.24 42.00 -24.15
N PHE A 17 -12.48 41.53 -23.98
CA PHE A 17 -12.93 40.90 -22.75
C PHE A 17 -12.19 39.58 -22.46
N SER A 18 -11.96 38.77 -23.48
CA SER A 18 -11.22 37.51 -23.34
C SER A 18 -9.76 37.75 -22.94
N VAL A 19 -9.08 38.75 -23.53
CA VAL A 19 -7.69 39.07 -23.17
C VAL A 19 -7.58 39.59 -21.74
N VAL A 20 -8.48 40.48 -21.32
CA VAL A 20 -8.50 41.00 -19.94
C VAL A 20 -8.81 39.89 -18.93
N TYR A 21 -9.73 38.98 -19.25
CA TYR A 21 -10.05 37.83 -18.41
C TYR A 21 -8.85 36.87 -18.25
N VAL A 22 -8.13 36.57 -19.33
CA VAL A 22 -6.92 35.74 -19.28
C VAL A 22 -5.82 36.41 -18.47
N LEU A 23 -5.57 37.71 -18.66
CA LEU A 23 -4.56 38.45 -17.89
C LEU A 23 -4.90 38.49 -16.40
N LEU A 24 -6.17 38.68 -16.03
CA LEU A 24 -6.62 38.64 -14.64
C LEU A 24 -6.51 37.23 -14.03
N CYS A 25 -6.83 36.18 -14.79
CA CYS A 25 -6.67 34.79 -14.35
C CYS A 25 -5.20 34.42 -14.12
N CYS A 26 -4.29 34.88 -14.97
CA CYS A 26 -2.84 34.69 -14.78
C CYS A 26 -2.29 35.47 -13.58
N TRP A 27 -2.84 36.65 -13.28
CA TRP A 27 -2.43 37.45 -12.11
C TRP A 27 -2.96 36.89 -10.79
N ALA A 28 -4.14 36.23 -10.79
CA ALA A 28 -4.85 35.81 -9.59
C ALA A 28 -4.81 34.29 -9.29
N CYS A 29 -4.14 33.47 -10.12
CA CYS A 29 -3.95 32.02 -9.93
C CYS A 29 -5.23 31.26 -9.52
N LEU A 30 -6.34 31.49 -10.23
CA LEU A 30 -7.60 30.78 -10.00
C LEU A 30 -7.62 29.36 -10.62
N PRO A 31 -8.46 28.44 -10.09
CA PRO A 31 -8.32 26.99 -10.30
C PRO A 31 -8.57 26.49 -11.73
N PHE A 32 -9.10 27.34 -12.63
CA PHE A 32 -9.50 26.95 -13.99
C PHE A 32 -8.45 27.29 -15.08
N CYS A 33 -7.27 27.84 -14.72
CA CYS A 33 -6.17 28.15 -15.65
C CYS A 33 -4.87 27.41 -15.31
N LEU A 34 -4.97 26.15 -14.90
CA LEU A 34 -3.85 25.38 -14.35
C LEU A 34 -2.76 24.99 -15.38
N ASP A 35 -3.02 25.11 -16.69
CA ASP A 35 -2.10 24.57 -17.72
C ASP A 35 -1.01 25.53 -18.21
N SER A 36 -1.05 26.82 -17.83
CA SER A 36 -0.07 27.82 -18.33
C SER A 36 0.84 28.42 -17.27
N CYS A 37 0.77 27.95 -16.01
CA CYS A 37 1.70 28.36 -14.94
C CYS A 37 2.74 27.28 -14.60
N LEU A 38 2.94 26.27 -15.47
CA LEU A 38 4.06 25.34 -15.30
C LEU A 38 5.38 26.04 -15.68
N ASP A 39 6.14 26.40 -14.65
CA ASP A 39 7.55 26.75 -14.74
C ASP A 39 8.34 25.64 -15.49
N PRO A 40 9.06 25.93 -16.60
CA PRO A 40 9.75 24.90 -17.38
C PRO A 40 11.04 24.34 -16.74
N HIS A 41 11.31 24.60 -15.46
CA HIS A 41 12.60 24.27 -14.82
C HIS A 41 12.50 23.43 -13.53
N LEU A 42 11.49 22.59 -13.39
CA LEU A 42 11.53 21.50 -12.40
C LEU A 42 12.44 20.38 -12.91
N SER A 43 13.74 20.61 -12.70
CA SER A 43 14.79 19.61 -12.79
C SER A 43 14.42 18.40 -11.93
N ALA A 44 14.35 17.24 -12.57
CA ALA A 44 14.24 15.94 -11.94
C ALA A 44 15.54 15.66 -11.14
N ASN A 45 15.66 16.21 -9.93
CA ASN A 45 16.61 15.82 -8.88
C ASN A 45 16.38 16.58 -7.55
N PHE A 46 15.13 16.85 -7.17
CA PHE A 46 14.87 17.33 -5.81
C PHE A 46 14.81 16.15 -4.83
N ARG A 47 15.97 15.81 -4.26
CA ARG A 47 16.04 15.16 -2.94
C ARG A 47 15.60 16.22 -1.92
N PRO A 48 14.47 16.07 -1.21
CA PRO A 48 14.15 16.95 -0.10
C PRO A 48 15.22 16.73 0.97
N THR A 49 16.15 17.67 1.09
CA THR A 49 17.14 17.70 2.16
C THR A 49 16.54 18.50 3.32
N VAL A 50 15.35 18.09 3.78
CA VAL A 50 14.73 18.70 4.96
C VAL A 50 14.89 17.71 6.10
N PRO A 51 15.76 17.98 7.10
CA PRO A 51 15.84 17.15 8.29
C PRO A 51 14.58 17.44 9.12
N GLY A 52 13.58 16.56 8.99
CA GLY A 52 12.37 16.62 9.79
C GLY A 52 11.32 15.61 9.34
N PRO A 53 10.39 15.24 10.25
CA PRO A 53 9.43 14.18 9.97
C PRO A 53 8.55 14.54 8.77
N LEU A 54 8.45 13.62 7.81
CA LEU A 54 7.62 13.79 6.63
C LEU A 54 6.14 13.51 6.96
N HIS A 55 5.25 14.21 6.25
CA HIS A 55 3.80 14.05 6.37
C HIS A 55 3.26 13.20 5.22
N PHE A 56 2.72 12.04 5.54
CA PHE A 56 2.12 11.11 4.59
C PHE A 56 0.59 11.20 4.66
N SER A 57 0.00 12.06 3.83
CA SER A 57 -1.45 12.27 3.77
C SER A 57 -2.24 11.07 3.22
N GLY A 58 -1.55 10.07 2.66
CA GLY A 58 -2.16 8.82 2.23
C GLY A 58 -2.73 7.97 3.36
N TYR A 59 -2.32 8.24 4.61
CA TYR A 59 -2.69 7.48 5.80
C TYR A 59 -3.37 8.37 6.83
N SER A 60 -4.33 7.82 7.56
CA SER A 60 -5.15 8.55 8.52
C SER A 60 -5.18 7.83 9.87
N SER A 61 -4.81 8.51 10.95
CA SER A 61 -4.77 7.91 12.29
C SER A 61 -6.17 7.56 12.80
N VAL A 62 -6.27 6.53 13.64
CA VAL A 62 -7.50 6.17 14.35
C VAL A 62 -7.35 6.58 15.83
N PRO A 63 -8.27 7.37 16.42
CA PRO A 63 -9.49 7.93 15.84
C PRO A 63 -9.33 9.30 15.16
N ASP A 64 -8.20 9.99 15.36
CA ASP A 64 -8.11 11.44 15.12
C ASP A 64 -8.18 11.83 13.64
N GLY A 65 -7.77 10.92 12.75
CA GLY A 65 -7.74 11.11 11.31
C GLY A 65 -6.58 11.97 10.83
N LYS A 66 -5.54 12.13 11.65
CA LYS A 66 -4.35 12.93 11.33
C LYS A 66 -3.46 12.17 10.34
N PRO A 67 -2.70 12.87 9.48
CA PRO A 67 -1.75 12.22 8.59
C PRO A 67 -0.68 11.46 9.38
N LEU A 68 -0.09 10.42 8.77
CA LEU A 68 1.08 9.77 9.34
C LEU A 68 2.26 10.75 9.27
N VAL A 69 2.98 10.90 10.38
CA VAL A 69 4.16 11.76 10.48
C VAL A 69 5.35 10.91 10.92
N ARG A 70 6.37 10.79 10.06
CA ARG A 70 7.53 9.93 10.32
C ARG A 70 8.73 10.32 9.45
N GLU A 71 9.93 10.05 9.93
CA GLU A 71 11.14 10.01 9.11
C GLU A 71 11.15 8.79 8.16
N LEU A 72 11.87 8.92 7.04
CA LEU A 72 12.15 7.79 6.16
C LEU A 72 13.11 6.82 6.83
N CYS A 73 12.92 5.53 6.56
CA CYS A 73 13.86 4.49 6.94
C CYS A 73 14.94 4.38 5.86
N ARG A 74 16.21 4.32 6.24
CA ARG A 74 17.32 4.15 5.27
C ARG A 74 17.27 2.77 4.63
N SER A 75 16.99 1.73 5.42
CA SER A 75 16.86 0.36 4.93
C SER A 75 15.60 -0.33 5.44
N CYS A 76 14.88 -0.96 4.53
CA CYS A 76 13.66 -1.68 4.80
C CYS A 76 13.74 -3.14 4.37
N ALA A 77 13.29 -4.03 5.26
CA ALA A 77 13.01 -5.42 4.94
C ALA A 77 11.50 -5.63 4.80
N VAL A 78 11.02 -5.90 3.60
CA VAL A 78 9.62 -6.31 3.35
C VAL A 78 9.54 -7.82 3.40
N VAL A 79 8.85 -8.38 4.39
CA VAL A 79 8.77 -9.82 4.60
C VAL A 79 7.39 -10.33 4.18
N SER A 80 7.34 -11.12 3.11
CA SER A 80 6.11 -11.79 2.67
C SER A 80 5.74 -12.95 3.61
N SER A 81 4.50 -13.42 3.53
CA SER A 81 4.01 -14.59 4.28
C SER A 81 4.27 -15.93 3.55
N SER A 82 5.23 -15.98 2.63
CA SER A 82 5.50 -17.17 1.81
C SER A 82 6.17 -18.30 2.62
N GLY A 83 5.74 -19.54 2.36
CA GLY A 83 6.38 -20.74 2.91
C GLY A 83 7.85 -20.93 2.49
N GLN A 84 8.31 -20.24 1.44
CA GLN A 84 9.73 -20.24 1.03
C GLN A 84 10.66 -19.65 2.10
N MET A 85 10.11 -18.92 3.07
CA MET A 85 10.90 -18.41 4.18
C MET A 85 11.33 -19.52 5.15
N LEU A 86 10.61 -20.65 5.21
CA LEU A 86 10.89 -21.73 6.16
C LEU A 86 12.25 -22.39 5.87
N GLY A 87 13.10 -22.48 6.89
CA GLY A 87 14.46 -22.99 6.78
C GLY A 87 15.46 -22.07 6.05
N SER A 88 15.08 -20.82 5.77
CA SER A 88 15.95 -19.87 5.07
C SER A 88 17.09 -19.34 5.93
N GLY A 89 16.95 -19.32 7.26
CA GLY A 89 17.96 -18.77 8.17
C GLY A 89 18.20 -17.26 8.03
N LEU A 90 17.30 -16.52 7.35
CA LEU A 90 17.46 -15.11 7.02
C LEU A 90 17.08 -14.16 8.16
N GLY A 91 16.65 -14.67 9.31
CA GLY A 91 16.06 -13.86 10.37
C GLY A 91 16.99 -12.77 10.92
N ALA A 92 18.28 -13.08 11.09
CA ALA A 92 19.27 -12.10 11.55
C ALA A 92 19.52 -10.98 10.52
N GLN A 93 19.49 -11.32 9.22
CA GLN A 93 19.64 -10.35 8.14
C GLN A 93 18.41 -9.42 8.07
N ILE A 94 17.21 -9.98 8.18
CA ILE A 94 15.95 -9.22 8.22
C ILE A 94 15.95 -8.25 9.40
N ASP A 95 16.32 -8.72 10.59
CA ASP A 95 16.38 -7.90 11.81
C ASP A 95 17.51 -6.86 11.77
N GLY A 96 18.43 -6.93 10.81
CA GLY A 96 19.46 -5.91 10.57
C GLY A 96 18.96 -4.66 9.83
N ALA A 97 17.78 -4.72 9.21
CA ALA A 97 17.17 -3.55 8.56
C ALA A 97 16.71 -2.51 9.60
N GLU A 98 16.71 -1.23 9.22
CA GLU A 98 16.18 -0.17 10.10
C GLU A 98 14.69 -0.40 10.36
N CYS A 99 13.93 -0.66 9.30
CA CYS A 99 12.50 -0.91 9.36
C CYS A 99 12.13 -2.29 8.79
N VAL A 100 11.34 -3.06 9.55
CA VAL A 100 10.82 -4.36 9.11
C VAL A 100 9.32 -4.27 8.87
N LEU A 101 8.89 -4.46 7.62
CA LEU A 101 7.52 -4.38 7.16
C LEU A 101 6.95 -5.80 7.03
N ARG A 102 5.87 -6.09 7.76
CA ARG A 102 5.17 -7.40 7.76
C ARG A 102 3.72 -7.27 7.34
N MET A 103 3.09 -8.40 6.99
CA MET A 103 1.73 -8.43 6.48
C MET A 103 0.80 -9.27 7.36
N ASN A 104 -0.42 -8.77 7.57
CA ASN A 104 -1.54 -9.51 8.17
C ASN A 104 -1.15 -10.26 9.45
N GLN A 105 -1.55 -11.53 9.60
CA GLN A 105 -1.25 -12.39 10.75
C GLN A 105 0.00 -13.27 10.57
N ALA A 106 0.98 -12.86 9.75
CA ALA A 106 2.24 -13.61 9.63
C ALA A 106 2.98 -13.61 10.99
N PRO A 107 3.18 -14.78 11.63
CA PRO A 107 3.82 -14.84 12.94
C PRO A 107 5.35 -14.73 12.80
N THR A 108 5.98 -14.29 13.88
CA THR A 108 7.44 -14.37 14.09
C THR A 108 7.81 -15.43 15.11
N VAL A 109 6.94 -15.67 16.09
CA VAL A 109 7.17 -16.63 17.17
C VAL A 109 7.22 -18.05 16.63
N GLY A 110 8.31 -18.76 16.92
CA GLY A 110 8.59 -20.10 16.41
C GLY A 110 9.24 -20.13 15.02
N PHE A 111 9.46 -18.97 14.39
CA PHE A 111 10.06 -18.84 13.06
C PHE A 111 11.20 -17.80 13.04
N GLU A 112 11.69 -17.39 14.21
CA GLU A 112 12.61 -16.26 14.37
C GLU A 112 13.91 -16.43 13.59
N ALA A 113 14.41 -17.66 13.49
CA ALA A 113 15.62 -17.99 12.73
C ALA A 113 15.46 -17.66 11.24
N ASP A 114 14.25 -17.78 10.72
CA ASP A 114 13.93 -17.66 9.30
C ASP A 114 13.42 -16.26 8.95
N VAL A 115 12.52 -15.73 9.77
CA VAL A 115 11.80 -14.49 9.44
C VAL A 115 12.16 -13.32 10.34
N GLY A 116 13.02 -13.51 11.35
CA GLY A 116 13.38 -12.48 12.32
C GLY A 116 12.31 -12.27 13.40
N ARG A 117 12.63 -11.43 14.38
CA ARG A 117 11.76 -11.10 15.53
C ARG A 117 11.10 -9.74 15.40
N ARG A 118 11.74 -8.81 14.71
CA ARG A 118 11.32 -7.39 14.70
C ARG A 118 10.15 -7.17 13.75
N SER A 119 9.31 -6.20 14.10
CA SER A 119 8.24 -5.68 13.25
C SER A 119 8.15 -4.19 13.54
N THR A 120 8.50 -3.35 12.58
CA THR A 120 8.38 -1.88 12.72
C THR A 120 7.01 -1.43 12.23
N LEU A 121 6.54 -2.02 11.13
CA LEU A 121 5.27 -1.70 10.50
C LEU A 121 4.57 -2.98 10.06
N ARG A 122 3.25 -3.06 10.27
CA ARG A 122 2.42 -4.17 9.83
C ARG A 122 1.24 -3.68 8.99
N VAL A 123 1.23 -4.06 7.72
CA VAL A 123 0.14 -3.75 6.78
C VAL A 123 -0.92 -4.86 6.86
N ILE A 124 -2.17 -4.50 7.06
CA ILE A 124 -3.24 -5.44 7.38
C ILE A 124 -4.45 -5.20 6.47
N SER A 125 -4.95 -6.25 5.83
CA SER A 125 -6.26 -6.21 5.18
C SER A 125 -7.37 -6.08 6.23
N HIS A 126 -8.40 -5.29 5.93
CA HIS A 126 -9.60 -5.18 6.76
C HIS A 126 -10.23 -6.54 7.08
N THR A 127 -10.08 -7.54 6.21
CA THR A 127 -10.55 -8.93 6.41
C THR A 127 -9.70 -9.71 7.40
N SER A 128 -8.43 -9.35 7.59
CA SER A 128 -7.51 -9.99 8.54
C SER A 128 -7.61 -9.40 9.95
N VAL A 129 -8.17 -8.19 10.13
CA VAL A 129 -8.33 -7.57 11.45
C VAL A 129 -9.00 -8.50 12.48
N PRO A 130 -10.13 -9.18 12.18
CA PRO A 130 -10.74 -10.13 13.11
C PRO A 130 -9.82 -11.30 13.49
N LEU A 131 -8.92 -11.72 12.60
CA LEU A 131 -7.98 -12.82 12.84
C LEU A 131 -6.88 -12.40 13.81
N LEU A 132 -6.33 -11.19 13.68
CA LEU A 132 -5.33 -10.68 14.61
C LEU A 132 -5.92 -10.50 16.02
N LEU A 133 -7.19 -10.12 16.12
CA LEU A 133 -7.87 -9.97 17.42
C LEU A 133 -8.01 -11.30 18.18
N ARG A 134 -7.95 -12.46 17.51
CA ARG A 134 -7.93 -13.78 18.18
C ARG A 134 -6.69 -13.95 19.06
N ASN A 135 -5.59 -13.30 18.71
CA ASN A 135 -4.36 -13.29 19.49
C ASN A 135 -3.90 -11.85 19.75
N TYR A 136 -4.77 -11.07 20.40
CA TYR A 136 -4.53 -9.65 20.66
C TYR A 136 -3.28 -9.42 21.52
N SER A 137 -2.93 -10.35 22.42
CA SER A 137 -1.77 -10.19 23.30
C SER A 137 -0.49 -10.17 22.48
N TYR A 138 -0.31 -11.14 21.58
CA TYR A 138 0.82 -11.15 20.67
C TYR A 138 0.82 -9.95 19.72
N TYR A 139 -0.31 -9.69 19.05
CA TYR A 139 -0.35 -8.69 17.99
C TYR A 139 -0.44 -7.25 18.45
N PHE A 140 -0.89 -6.93 19.67
CA PHE A 140 -1.11 -5.53 20.08
C PHE A 140 -0.56 -5.20 21.47
N GLN A 141 -0.48 -6.19 22.38
CA GLN A 141 0.06 -5.97 23.72
C GLN A 141 1.59 -6.11 23.76
N GLN A 142 2.15 -7.12 23.09
CA GLN A 142 3.59 -7.35 23.03
C GLN A 142 4.26 -6.48 21.95
N ALA A 143 3.53 -6.17 20.88
CA ALA A 143 4.02 -5.40 19.74
C ALA A 143 3.56 -3.92 19.77
N ARG A 144 3.52 -3.28 20.95
CA ARG A 144 2.96 -1.91 21.11
C ARG A 144 3.65 -0.85 20.24
N ASP A 145 4.93 -1.03 19.98
CA ASP A 145 5.72 -0.08 19.18
C ASP A 145 5.56 -0.28 17.67
N THR A 146 4.83 -1.31 17.23
CA THR A 146 4.54 -1.54 15.81
C THR A 146 3.52 -0.52 15.30
N LEU A 147 3.80 0.06 14.12
CA LEU A 147 2.83 0.85 13.37
C LEU A 147 1.89 -0.09 12.59
N TYR A 148 0.59 0.00 12.81
CA TYR A 148 -0.40 -0.79 12.08
C TYR A 148 -1.05 0.05 11.00
N VAL A 149 -0.97 -0.39 9.74
CA VAL A 149 -1.61 0.30 8.61
C VAL A 149 -2.65 -0.62 7.99
N VAL A 150 -3.93 -0.28 8.16
CA VAL A 150 -5.05 -1.13 7.74
C VAL A 150 -5.62 -0.62 6.42
N TRP A 151 -5.72 -1.50 5.42
CA TRP A 151 -6.29 -1.20 4.11
C TRP A 151 -7.61 -1.94 3.91
N GLY A 152 -8.53 -1.34 3.18
CA GLY A 152 -9.83 -1.93 2.84
C GLY A 152 -10.71 -0.93 2.10
N GLN A 153 -11.70 -1.42 1.37
CA GLN A 153 -12.54 -0.56 0.53
C GLN A 153 -13.93 -0.33 1.13
N GLY A 154 -14.46 0.86 0.89
CA GLY A 154 -15.86 1.22 1.06
C GLY A 154 -16.38 1.14 2.49
N ARG A 155 -17.66 0.74 2.63
CA ARG A 155 -18.46 0.78 3.86
C ARG A 155 -17.86 0.10 5.09
N HIS A 156 -16.85 -0.76 4.95
CA HIS A 156 -16.22 -1.45 6.07
C HIS A 156 -15.19 -0.59 6.81
N MET A 157 -14.52 0.32 6.09
CA MET A 157 -13.47 1.20 6.60
C MET A 157 -13.94 2.66 6.77
N ASP A 158 -15.15 2.98 6.34
CA ASP A 158 -15.72 4.33 6.42
C ASP A 158 -15.77 4.86 7.86
N ARG A 159 -15.13 6.02 8.08
CA ARG A 159 -15.09 6.69 9.39
C ARG A 159 -16.40 7.37 9.75
N ALA A 160 -17.06 8.03 8.80
CA ALA A 160 -18.26 8.81 9.02
C ALA A 160 -19.50 7.92 9.23
N LEU A 161 -19.61 6.85 8.44
CA LEU A 161 -20.69 5.86 8.52
C LEU A 161 -20.45 4.79 9.57
N GLY A 162 -19.29 4.78 10.24
CA GLY A 162 -18.96 3.81 11.29
C GLY A 162 -18.86 2.39 10.73
N GLY A 163 -18.04 2.21 9.70
CA GLY A 163 -17.77 0.91 9.09
C GLY A 163 -17.38 -0.15 10.10
N ARG A 164 -17.77 -1.41 9.85
CA ARG A 164 -17.58 -2.51 10.81
C ARG A 164 -16.12 -2.64 11.25
N THR A 165 -15.18 -2.63 10.30
CA THR A 165 -13.76 -2.74 10.61
C THR A 165 -13.25 -1.47 11.30
N TYR A 166 -13.68 -0.28 10.85
CA TYR A 166 -13.29 0.97 11.52
C TYR A 166 -13.70 1.00 12.99
N ARG A 167 -14.92 0.54 13.32
CA ARG A 167 -15.38 0.40 14.73
C ARG A 167 -14.52 -0.56 15.55
N MET A 168 -14.05 -1.66 14.95
CA MET A 168 -13.13 -2.59 15.63
C MET A 168 -11.78 -1.90 15.93
N LEU A 169 -11.25 -1.10 15.00
CA LEU A 169 -10.02 -0.33 15.20
C LEU A 169 -10.19 0.75 16.28
N LEU A 170 -11.35 1.42 16.33
CA LEU A 170 -11.69 2.36 17.41
C LEU A 170 -11.71 1.67 18.78
N GLN A 171 -12.28 0.46 18.86
CA GLN A 171 -12.29 -0.28 20.12
C GLN A 171 -10.89 -0.74 20.52
N LEU A 172 -10.07 -1.14 19.54
CA LEU A 172 -8.69 -1.56 19.78
C LEU A 172 -7.82 -0.43 20.33
N THR A 173 -7.89 0.76 19.73
CA THR A 173 -7.14 1.95 20.18
C THR A 173 -7.59 2.43 21.56
N LYS A 174 -8.85 2.22 21.93
CA LYS A 174 -9.34 2.45 23.30
C LYS A 174 -8.79 1.44 24.31
N MET A 175 -8.67 0.17 23.90
CA MET A 175 -8.18 -0.91 24.76
C MET A 175 -6.67 -0.83 24.99
N TYR A 176 -5.91 -0.35 24.00
CA TYR A 176 -4.46 -0.20 24.07
C TYR A 176 -4.05 1.24 23.79
N PRO A 177 -4.11 2.13 24.80
CA PRO A 177 -3.61 3.49 24.68
C PRO A 177 -2.14 3.49 24.25
N GLY A 178 -1.81 4.25 23.21
CA GLY A 178 -0.46 4.30 22.62
C GLY A 178 -0.27 3.41 21.39
N LEU A 179 -1.22 2.53 21.08
CA LEU A 179 -1.17 1.75 19.84
C LEU A 179 -1.29 2.67 18.62
N GLN A 180 -0.33 2.59 17.70
CA GLN A 180 -0.31 3.41 16.51
C GLN A 180 -1.08 2.72 15.37
N VAL A 181 -2.34 3.10 15.19
CA VAL A 181 -3.21 2.52 14.14
C VAL A 181 -3.57 3.59 13.11
N PHE A 182 -3.29 3.28 11.85
CA PHE A 182 -3.59 4.10 10.69
C PHE A 182 -4.42 3.31 9.68
N THR A 183 -5.21 4.02 8.89
CA THR A 183 -5.94 3.46 7.76
C THR A 183 -5.51 4.12 6.46
N PHE A 184 -5.52 3.39 5.36
CA PHE A 184 -5.43 3.99 4.03
C PHE A 184 -6.60 4.94 3.81
N THR A 185 -6.33 6.14 3.32
CA THR A 185 -7.37 7.08 2.88
C THR A 185 -8.00 6.59 1.57
N GLU A 186 -9.22 7.05 1.28
CA GLU A 186 -9.86 6.76 -0.01
C GLU A 186 -9.01 7.22 -1.20
N ARG A 187 -8.35 8.38 -1.07
CA ARG A 187 -7.41 8.90 -2.06
C ARG A 187 -6.23 7.95 -2.27
N MET A 188 -5.64 7.43 -1.20
CA MET A 188 -4.52 6.48 -1.31
C MET A 188 -4.97 5.14 -1.89
N MET A 189 -6.15 4.66 -1.55
CA MET A 189 -6.73 3.47 -2.18
C MET A 189 -6.92 3.66 -3.69
N ALA A 190 -7.40 4.82 -4.12
CA ALA A 190 -7.54 5.15 -5.54
C ALA A 190 -6.17 5.29 -6.25
N TYR A 191 -5.18 5.87 -5.57
CA TYR A 191 -3.81 5.95 -6.06
C TYR A 191 -3.21 4.54 -6.28
N CYS A 192 -3.36 3.63 -5.32
CA CYS A 192 -2.90 2.25 -5.48
C CYS A 192 -3.56 1.54 -6.68
N ASP A 193 -4.85 1.79 -6.92
CA ASP A 193 -5.59 1.27 -8.09
C ASP A 193 -5.04 1.87 -9.40
N GLN A 194 -4.69 3.16 -9.40
CA GLN A 194 -4.11 3.86 -10.55
C GLN A 194 -2.73 3.33 -10.91
N VAL A 195 -1.81 3.24 -9.93
CA VAL A 195 -0.46 2.68 -10.14
C VAL A 195 -0.56 1.26 -10.70
N PHE A 196 -1.47 0.43 -10.19
CA PHE A 196 -1.65 -0.93 -10.73
C PHE A 196 -2.07 -0.91 -12.20
N GLN A 197 -2.99 -0.02 -12.57
CA GLN A 197 -3.44 0.10 -13.95
C GLN A 197 -2.31 0.57 -14.86
N ASP A 198 -1.52 1.54 -14.42
CA ASP A 198 -0.42 2.10 -15.21
C ASP A 198 0.70 1.07 -15.44
N GLU A 199 1.03 0.27 -14.42
CA GLU A 199 2.08 -0.75 -14.50
C GLU A 199 1.65 -2.00 -15.29
N THR A 200 0.37 -2.38 -15.23
CA THR A 200 -0.11 -3.64 -15.84
C THR A 200 -0.88 -3.46 -17.14
N GLY A 201 -1.27 -2.23 -17.47
CA GLY A 201 -2.21 -1.93 -18.56
C GLY A 201 -3.62 -2.48 -18.31
N LYS A 202 -3.93 -2.96 -17.09
CA LYS A 202 -5.22 -3.57 -16.75
C LYS A 202 -5.88 -2.82 -15.61
N ASN A 203 -7.13 -2.40 -15.81
CA ASN A 203 -7.91 -1.85 -14.71
C ASN A 203 -8.29 -2.96 -13.71
N ARG A 204 -8.22 -2.67 -12.41
CA ARG A 204 -8.63 -3.61 -11.34
C ARG A 204 -10.03 -4.19 -11.54
N ARG A 205 -11.00 -3.37 -11.98
CA ARG A 205 -12.38 -3.81 -12.24
C ARG A 205 -12.44 -4.78 -13.43
N GLN A 206 -11.60 -4.58 -14.43
CA GLN A 206 -11.52 -5.43 -15.63
C GLN A 206 -10.74 -6.72 -15.36
N SER A 207 -9.78 -6.70 -14.42
CA SER A 207 -9.03 -7.90 -14.03
C SER A 207 -9.83 -8.87 -13.15
N GLY A 208 -10.98 -8.44 -12.60
CA GLY A 208 -11.83 -9.26 -11.74
C GLY A 208 -11.19 -9.62 -10.40
N SER A 209 -10.14 -8.90 -9.97
CA SER A 209 -9.34 -9.26 -8.80
C SER A 209 -9.13 -8.09 -7.84
N PHE A 210 -8.78 -8.42 -6.60
CA PHE A 210 -8.34 -7.45 -5.60
C PHE A 210 -6.83 -7.41 -5.51
N LEU A 211 -6.29 -6.20 -5.31
CA LEU A 211 -4.87 -6.00 -5.00
C LEU A 211 -4.51 -6.75 -3.71
N SER A 212 -3.37 -7.43 -3.72
CA SER A 212 -2.90 -8.18 -2.56
C SER A 212 -2.40 -7.25 -1.45
N THR A 213 -2.36 -7.73 -0.19
CA THR A 213 -1.68 -6.97 0.88
C THR A 213 -0.21 -6.70 0.55
N GLY A 214 0.44 -7.58 -0.23
CA GLY A 214 1.79 -7.37 -0.73
C GLY A 214 1.91 -6.11 -1.59
N TRP A 215 0.94 -5.86 -2.48
CA TRP A 215 0.89 -4.64 -3.27
C TRP A 215 0.83 -3.39 -2.39
N PHE A 216 -0.11 -3.32 -1.45
CA PHE A 216 -0.21 -2.18 -0.53
C PHE A 216 1.04 -2.01 0.33
N THR A 217 1.68 -3.10 0.73
CA THR A 217 2.92 -3.06 1.51
C THR A 217 4.09 -2.55 0.67
N MET A 218 4.16 -2.90 -0.60
CA MET A 218 5.16 -2.37 -1.52
C MET A 218 5.00 -0.87 -1.70
N ILE A 219 3.78 -0.38 -1.91
CA ILE A 219 3.50 1.06 -2.00
C ILE A 219 3.91 1.78 -0.71
N VAL A 220 3.58 1.22 0.47
CA VAL A 220 4.04 1.76 1.77
C VAL A 220 5.56 1.78 1.86
N ALA A 221 6.25 0.73 1.42
CA ALA A 221 7.70 0.66 1.43
C ALA A 221 8.31 1.73 0.52
N LEU A 222 7.76 1.93 -0.68
CA LEU A 222 8.21 2.95 -1.64
C LEU A 222 8.04 4.38 -1.11
N GLU A 223 7.03 4.65 -0.27
CA GLU A 223 6.87 5.96 0.36
C GLU A 223 7.77 6.15 1.60
N LEU A 224 8.06 5.09 2.35
CA LEU A 224 8.69 5.19 3.67
C LEU A 224 10.18 4.79 3.71
N CYS A 225 10.75 4.29 2.62
CA CYS A 225 12.08 3.68 2.61
C CYS A 225 12.98 4.20 1.50
N GLU A 226 14.26 4.41 1.80
CA GLU A 226 15.28 4.73 0.78
C GLU A 226 15.75 3.47 0.04
N GLU A 227 16.00 2.38 0.77
CA GLU A 227 16.38 1.08 0.23
C GLU A 227 15.39 0.00 0.69
N ILE A 228 14.97 -0.86 -0.24
CA ILE A 228 13.98 -1.92 0.02
C ILE A 228 14.56 -3.27 -0.41
N VAL A 229 14.63 -4.21 0.53
CA VAL A 229 14.92 -5.61 0.28
C VAL A 229 13.68 -6.44 0.56
N VAL A 230 13.28 -7.28 -0.41
CA VAL A 230 12.07 -8.09 -0.29
C VAL A 230 12.41 -9.55 -0.08
N TYR A 231 11.77 -10.15 0.92
CA TYR A 231 11.96 -11.54 1.32
C TYR A 231 10.70 -12.36 1.06
N GLY A 232 10.87 -13.58 0.57
CA GLY A 232 9.78 -14.52 0.33
C GLY A 232 8.89 -14.18 -0.86
N MET A 233 9.32 -13.30 -1.77
CA MET A 233 8.67 -13.15 -3.07
C MET A 233 9.41 -13.98 -4.11
N VAL A 234 8.64 -14.50 -5.06
CA VAL A 234 9.15 -15.33 -6.15
C VAL A 234 10.06 -14.49 -7.05
N SER A 235 11.23 -15.00 -7.43
CA SER A 235 12.12 -14.30 -8.37
C SER A 235 11.51 -14.20 -9.77
N ASP A 236 11.92 -13.18 -10.52
CA ASP A 236 11.57 -12.99 -11.94
C ASP A 236 12.04 -14.14 -12.85
N SER A 237 13.04 -14.88 -12.39
CA SER A 237 13.61 -16.06 -13.03
C SER A 237 12.90 -17.36 -12.67
N TYR A 238 12.03 -17.37 -11.67
CA TYR A 238 11.38 -18.60 -11.19
C TYR A 238 10.60 -19.31 -12.29
N CYS A 239 9.76 -18.56 -13.03
CA CYS A 239 8.99 -19.11 -14.15
C CYS A 239 9.85 -19.48 -15.38
N ARG A 240 11.06 -18.94 -15.48
CA ARG A 240 11.99 -19.19 -16.60
C ARG A 240 12.95 -20.34 -16.34
N SER A 241 13.30 -20.56 -15.08
CA SER A 241 14.34 -21.51 -14.68
C SER A 241 13.88 -22.96 -14.69
N GLY A 242 12.57 -23.23 -14.84
CA GLY A 242 12.01 -24.59 -14.82
C GLY A 242 12.34 -25.36 -13.53
N GLN A 243 12.88 -24.69 -12.51
CA GLN A 243 13.28 -25.34 -11.29
C GLN A 243 12.02 -25.78 -10.55
N PRO A 244 11.96 -27.04 -10.09
CA PRO A 244 10.92 -27.43 -9.17
C PRO A 244 11.08 -26.57 -7.92
N GLY A 245 10.20 -25.59 -7.74
CA GLY A 245 10.04 -24.96 -6.44
C GLY A 245 9.79 -26.05 -5.39
N PRO A 246 10.14 -25.82 -4.12
CA PRO A 246 9.81 -26.77 -3.06
C PRO A 246 8.35 -27.18 -3.21
N GLY A 247 8.12 -28.51 -3.29
CA GLY A 247 6.88 -29.10 -3.76
C GLY A 247 5.66 -28.42 -3.15
N TRP A 248 4.81 -27.88 -4.01
CA TRP A 248 3.49 -27.38 -3.65
C TRP A 248 2.60 -28.58 -3.33
N GLU A 249 2.70 -29.08 -2.12
CA GLU A 249 1.76 -30.05 -1.56
C GLU A 249 1.25 -29.47 -0.24
N GLY A 250 0.05 -28.86 -0.29
CA GLY A 250 -0.79 -28.65 0.90
C GLY A 250 -0.79 -27.30 1.64
N SER A 251 -0.22 -26.19 1.16
CA SER A 251 -0.09 -24.96 1.99
C SER A 251 -1.09 -23.82 1.71
N TRP A 252 -2.37 -24.13 1.54
CA TRP A 252 -3.44 -23.11 1.71
C TRP A 252 -4.53 -23.54 2.72
N GLY A 253 -4.27 -24.59 3.47
CA GLY A 253 -5.07 -25.02 4.63
C GLY A 253 -4.17 -25.81 5.57
N GLY A 254 -3.55 -25.14 6.53
CA GLY A 254 -2.55 -25.78 7.39
C GLY A 254 -2.02 -24.86 8.48
N TRP A 255 -2.91 -24.19 9.20
CA TRP A 255 -2.63 -23.69 10.56
C TRP A 255 -3.40 -24.51 11.61
N GLU A 256 -3.85 -25.71 11.25
CA GLU A 256 -4.44 -26.70 12.15
C GLU A 256 -3.78 -28.07 11.88
N ASP A 257 -3.28 -28.68 12.95
CA ASP A 257 -2.89 -30.08 13.13
C ASP A 257 -1.78 -30.72 12.28
N ARG A 258 -0.69 -31.09 12.97
CA ARG A 258 0.33 -32.03 12.47
C ARG A 258 -0.12 -33.47 12.69
N GLY A 259 -0.08 -34.30 11.64
CA GLY A 259 -0.11 -35.77 11.67
C GLY A 259 0.38 -36.36 10.33
N PRO A 260 1.02 -37.56 10.28
CA PRO A 260 1.83 -37.95 9.14
C PRO A 260 1.07 -38.81 8.13
N LEU A 261 1.11 -38.46 6.83
CA LEU A 261 0.65 -39.37 5.77
C LEU A 261 1.54 -39.26 4.50
N ARG A 262 1.92 -40.43 3.98
CA ARG A 262 2.50 -40.66 2.64
C ARG A 262 1.38 -41.05 1.67
N TRP A 263 1.43 -40.60 0.41
CA TRP A 263 1.28 -41.41 -0.84
C TRP A 263 1.62 -40.53 -2.09
N PRO A 264 1.88 -41.12 -3.29
CA PRO A 264 2.65 -40.64 -4.44
C PRO A 264 1.77 -40.38 -5.70
N PRO A 265 2.25 -40.48 -6.97
CA PRO A 265 2.34 -39.33 -7.85
C PRO A 265 1.33 -39.35 -9.02
N THR A 266 0.71 -38.22 -9.33
CA THR A 266 0.21 -37.99 -10.70
C THR A 266 0.49 -36.57 -11.19
N ARG A 267 0.98 -36.51 -12.43
CA ARG A 267 1.30 -35.31 -13.21
C ARG A 267 0.02 -34.53 -13.52
N GLY A 268 0.06 -33.22 -13.31
CA GLY A 268 -0.91 -32.26 -13.80
C GLY A 268 -0.26 -30.89 -13.95
N SER A 269 -0.39 -30.30 -15.13
CA SER A 269 0.18 -29.02 -15.57
C SER A 269 -0.11 -27.85 -14.62
N ARG A 270 0.94 -27.20 -14.12
CA ARG A 270 0.84 -26.01 -13.26
C ARG A 270 0.69 -24.76 -14.12
N SER A 271 -0.47 -24.11 -14.04
CA SER A 271 -0.63 -22.71 -14.42
C SER A 271 0.10 -21.83 -13.40
N CYS A 272 1.06 -21.02 -13.86
CA CYS A 272 1.71 -20.02 -13.01
C CYS A 272 0.82 -18.77 -12.94
N GLY A 273 0.05 -18.64 -11.86
CA GLY A 273 -0.62 -17.39 -11.53
C GLY A 273 0.39 -16.37 -11.00
N VAL A 274 0.41 -15.17 -11.60
CA VAL A 274 1.07 -14.00 -11.03
C VAL A 274 0.44 -13.75 -9.66
N GLN A 275 1.23 -13.76 -8.58
CA GLN A 275 0.77 -13.39 -7.23
C GLN A 275 0.49 -11.87 -7.17
N GLY A 276 -0.57 -11.45 -7.84
CA GLY A 276 -1.10 -10.08 -7.86
C GLY A 276 -2.58 -10.02 -8.22
N VAL A 277 -3.22 -11.16 -8.52
CA VAL A 277 -4.61 -11.28 -8.95
C VAL A 277 -5.21 -12.50 -8.26
N TRP A 278 -6.01 -12.28 -7.22
CA TRP A 278 -6.83 -13.34 -6.61
C TRP A 278 -8.14 -13.50 -7.41
N PRO A 279 -8.54 -14.72 -7.83
CA PRO A 279 -9.87 -14.95 -8.36
C PRO A 279 -10.93 -14.86 -7.25
N SER A 280 -12.14 -14.51 -7.66
CA SER A 280 -13.39 -14.30 -6.89
C SER A 280 -13.74 -15.39 -5.87
#